data_AF-A0AAQ4CUK5-F1
#
_entry.id   AF-A0AAQ4CUK5-F1
#
_cell.length_a   1.000
_cell.length_b   1.000
_cell.length_c   1.000
_cell.angle_alpha   90.00
_cell.angle_beta   90.00
_cell.angle_gamma   90.00
#
_symmetry.space_group_name_H-M   'P 1'
#
loop_
_entity.id
_entity.type
_entity.pdbx_description
1 polymer ?
#
loop_
_entity_poly.entity_id
_entity_poly.type
_entity_poly.pdbx_seq_one_letter_code
_entity_poly.pdbx_strand_id
1 'polypeptide(L)'
;MVPNYFVIFGIMVFSLVFAGITTLIVLGIAENEVIESLRLNTKVISREELRMLLTVICFIIFSGVIEGFVVGTKGIILAFESLPLLIVLFSGLIKNY
;
A
#
# COMPACT_ATOMS: atom_id res chain seq x y z
N MET A 1 -20.05 -1.33 -26.48
CA MET A 1 -19.53 -2.64 -26.00
C MET A 1 -18.03 -2.66 -25.75
N VAL A 2 -17.20 -2.01 -26.57
CA VAL A 2 -15.73 -1.89 -26.39
C VAL A 2 -15.24 -1.32 -25.03
N PRO A 3 -15.88 -0.31 -24.39
CA PRO A 3 -15.33 0.27 -23.16
C PRO A 3 -15.35 -0.70 -21.97
N ASN A 4 -16.31 -1.63 -21.89
CA ASN A 4 -16.38 -2.58 -20.77
C ASN A 4 -15.23 -3.58 -20.78
N TYR A 5 -14.78 -4.03 -21.96
CA TYR A 5 -13.66 -4.97 -22.06
C TYR A 5 -12.34 -4.31 -21.63
N PHE A 6 -12.12 -3.04 -21.96
CA PHE A 6 -10.96 -2.28 -21.50
C PHE A 6 -10.95 -2.07 -19.99
N VAL A 7 -12.11 -1.77 -19.39
CA VAL A 7 -12.24 -1.62 -17.93
C VAL A 7 -11.98 -2.96 -17.22
N ILE A 8 -12.57 -4.05 -17.71
CA ILE A 8 -12.35 -5.40 -17.14
C ILE A 8 -10.87 -5.79 -17.24
N PHE A 9 -10.25 -5.60 -18.41
CA PHE A 9 -8.83 -5.88 -18.61
C PHE A 9 -7.95 -5.03 -17.67
N GLY A 10 -8.28 -3.75 -17.49
CA GLY A 10 -7.59 -2.87 -16.55
C GLY A 10 -7.68 -3.37 -15.10
N ILE A 11 -8.87 -3.79 -14.66
CA ILE A 11 -9.07 -4.38 -13.32
C ILE A 11 -8.30 -5.70 -13.16
N MET A 12 -8.23 -6.53 -14.20
CA MET A 12 -7.46 -7.78 -14.18
C MET A 12 -5.96 -7.52 -14.02
N VAL A 13 -5.38 -6.61 -14.80
CA VAL A 13 -3.96 -6.22 -14.69
C VAL A 13 -3.68 -5.64 -13.30
N PHE A 14 -4.58 -4.78 -12.82
CA PHE A 14 -4.47 -4.21 -11.48
C PHE A 14 -4.47 -5.29 -10.39
N SER A 15 -5.39 -6.26 -10.48
CA SER A 15 -5.51 -7.35 -9.51
C SER A 15 -4.26 -8.23 -9.50
N LEU A 16 -3.65 -8.47 -10.66
CA LEU A 16 -2.39 -9.20 -10.77
C LEU A 16 -1.24 -8.47 -10.05
N VAL A 17 -1.11 -7.16 -10.28
CA VAL A 17 -0.08 -6.34 -9.62
C VAL A 17 -0.31 -6.29 -8.11
N PHE A 18 -1.56 -6.10 -7.69
CA PHE A 18 -1.92 -6.07 -6.27
C PHE A 18 -1.62 -7.39 -5.57
N ALA A 19 -1.95 -8.52 -6.20
CA ALA A 19 -1.61 -9.85 -5.69
C ALA A 19 -0.09 -10.04 -5.56
N GLY A 20 0.69 -9.57 -6.54
CA GLY A 20 2.15 -9.60 -6.49
C GLY A 20 2.71 -8.80 -5.31
N ILE A 21 2.29 -7.55 -5.16
CA ILE A 21 2.75 -6.68 -4.06
C ILE A 21 2.35 -7.25 -2.71
N THR A 22 1.10 -7.71 -2.56
CA THR A 22 0.61 -8.31 -1.31
C THR A 22 1.42 -9.56 -0.95
N THR A 23 1.78 -10.38 -1.95
CA THR A 23 2.63 -11.57 -1.75
C THR A 23 4.01 -11.18 -1.24
N LEU A 24 4.64 -10.13 -1.79
CA LEU A 24 5.93 -9.63 -1.33
C LEU A 24 5.89 -9.13 0.12
N ILE A 25 4.77 -8.52 0.53
CA ILE A 25 4.55 -8.07 1.90
C ILE A 25 4.37 -9.27 2.84
N VAL A 26 3.51 -10.24 2.47
CA VAL A 26 3.22 -11.43 3.30
C VAL A 26 4.47 -12.29 3.49
N LEU A 27 5.28 -12.45 2.45
CA LEU A 27 6.57 -13.16 2.50
C LEU A 27 7.65 -12.42 3.32
N GLY A 28 7.38 -11.17 3.74
CA GLY A 28 8.33 -10.36 4.51
C GLY A 28 9.51 -9.82 3.69
N ILE A 29 9.48 -9.98 2.36
CA ILE A 29 10.52 -9.45 1.46
C ILE A 29 10.44 -7.92 1.43
N ALA A 30 9.24 -7.40 1.20
CA ALA A 30 9.00 -5.95 1.19
C ALA A 30 9.24 -5.31 2.56
N GLU A 31 8.95 -6.04 3.64
CA GLU A 31 9.21 -5.59 5.01
C GLU A 31 10.72 -5.32 5.24
N ASN A 32 11.58 -6.27 4.86
CA ASN A 32 13.03 -6.11 5.01
C ASN A 32 13.55 -4.91 4.20
N GLU A 33 13.07 -4.77 2.96
CA GLU A 33 13.48 -3.67 2.08
C GLU A 33 13.04 -2.31 2.62
N VAL A 34 11.86 -2.22 3.24
CA VAL A 34 11.36 -1.00 3.89
C VAL A 34 12.14 -0.68 5.17
N ILE A 35 12.46 -1.67 6.00
CA ILE A 35 13.30 -1.48 7.19
C ILE A 35 14.67 -0.93 6.80
N GLU A 36 15.28 -1.48 5.75
CA GLU A 36 16.59 -1.05 5.27
C GLU A 36 16.54 0.34 4.64
N SER A 37 15.57 0.59 3.76
CA SER A 37 15.43 1.86 3.02
C SER A 37 15.08 3.03 3.92
N LEU A 38 14.14 2.82 4.85
CA LEU A 38 13.70 3.85 5.79
C LEU A 38 14.49 3.81 7.11
N ARG A 39 15.48 2.92 7.26
CA ARG A 39 16.24 2.75 8.52
C ARG A 39 15.32 2.71 9.74
N LEU A 40 14.27 1.90 9.67
CA LEU A 40 13.26 1.85 10.73
C LEU A 40 13.84 1.17 11.97
N ASN A 41 13.56 1.74 13.14
CA ASN A 41 13.92 1.10 14.39
C ASN A 41 12.93 -0.02 14.71
N THR A 42 13.34 -1.27 14.53
CA THR A 42 12.55 -2.46 14.85
C THR A 42 12.24 -2.65 16.34
N LYS A 43 12.80 -1.80 17.21
CA LYS A 43 12.39 -1.71 18.63
C LYS A 43 11.15 -0.84 18.86
N VAL A 44 10.82 0.05 17.92
CA VAL A 44 9.66 0.96 17.99
C VAL A 44 8.45 0.35 17.28
N ILE A 45 8.69 -0.35 16.17
CA ILE A 45 7.66 -1.07 15.41
C ILE A 45 8.14 -2.51 15.24
N SER A 46 7.36 -3.47 15.72
CA SER A 46 7.66 -4.90 15.51
C SER A 46 7.52 -5.29 14.04
N ARG A 47 8.13 -6.42 13.65
CA ARG A 47 8.09 -6.90 12.26
C ARG A 47 6.65 -7.23 11.83
N GLU A 48 5.89 -7.80 12.74
CA GLU A 48 4.49 -8.17 12.56
C GLU A 48 3.61 -6.93 12.38
N GLU A 49 3.83 -5.89 13.20
CA GLU A 49 3.14 -4.60 13.07
C GLU A 49 3.50 -3.91 11.76
N LEU A 50 4.78 -3.90 11.37
CA LEU A 50 5.23 -3.30 10.13
C LEU A 50 4.58 -3.98 8.92
N ARG A 51 4.50 -5.31 8.93
CA ARG A 51 3.86 -6.10 7.87
C ARG A 51 2.36 -5.81 7.78
N MET A 52 1.68 -5.73 8.92
CA MET A 52 0.27 -5.34 8.96
C MET A 52 0.10 -3.92 8.41
N LEU A 53 0.91 -2.97 8.88
CA LEU A 53 0.85 -1.57 8.48
C LEU A 53 1.06 -1.40 6.97
N LEU A 54 2.08 -2.05 6.39
CA LEU A 54 2.33 -2.09 4.95
C LEU A 54 1.14 -2.65 4.17
N THR A 55 0.56 -3.75 4.64
CA THR A 55 -0.60 -4.37 3.99
C THR A 55 -1.79 -3.41 3.96
N VAL A 56 -2.10 -2.77 5.09
CA VAL A 56 -3.23 -1.83 5.20
C VAL A 56 -3.01 -0.57 4.37
N ILE A 57 -1.80 0.00 4.40
CA ILE A 57 -1.44 1.18 3.59
C ILE A 57 -1.61 0.85 2.10
N CYS A 58 -1.04 -0.26 1.63
CA CYS A 58 -1.18 -0.67 0.25
C CYS A 58 -2.66 -0.88 -0.11
N PHE A 59 -3.41 -1.60 0.71
CA PHE A 59 -4.83 -1.84 0.46
C PHE A 59 -5.64 -0.54 0.28
N ILE A 60 -5.47 0.44 1.17
CA ILE A 60 -6.20 1.72 1.12
C ILE A 60 -5.81 2.54 -0.13
N ILE A 61 -4.51 2.65 -0.43
CA ILE A 61 -4.04 3.38 -1.61
C ILE A 61 -4.59 2.73 -2.89
N PHE A 62 -4.46 1.41 -3.01
CA PHE A 62 -4.91 0.69 -4.19
C PHE A 62 -6.44 0.73 -4.34
N SER A 63 -7.20 0.59 -3.25
CA SER A 63 -8.66 0.74 -3.27
C SER A 63 -9.09 2.14 -3.73
N GLY A 64 -8.47 3.20 -3.21
CA GLY A 64 -8.76 4.58 -3.62
C GLY A 64 -8.41 4.85 -5.09
N VAL A 65 -7.33 4.25 -5.61
CA VAL A 65 -6.99 4.34 -7.03
C VAL A 65 -8.05 3.64 -7.89
N ILE A 66 -8.44 2.40 -7.55
CA ILE A 66 -9.51 1.68 -8.30
C ILE A 66 -10.79 2.49 -8.29
N GLU A 67 -11.19 3.00 -7.13
CA GLU A 67 -12.43 3.76 -7.00
C GLU A 67 -12.38 5.06 -7.79
N GLY A 68 -11.21 5.70 -7.84
CA GLY A 68 -10.89 6.82 -8.74
C GLY A 68 -11.14 6.51 -10.22
N PHE A 69 -10.79 5.30 -10.66
CA PHE A 69 -10.99 4.84 -12.04
C PHE A 69 -12.43 4.38 -12.33
N VAL A 70 -13.09 3.73 -11.37
CA VAL A 70 -14.40 3.07 -11.58
C VAL A 70 -15.57 4.01 -11.33
N VAL A 71 -15.53 4.79 -10.24
CA VAL A 71 -16.66 5.63 -9.78
C VAL A 71 -16.45 7.09 -10.18
N GLY A 72 -15.20 7.56 -10.19
CA GLY A 72 -14.81 8.89 -10.62
C GLY A 72 -13.74 9.51 -9.71
N THR A 73 -13.19 10.66 -10.10
CA THR A 73 -12.03 11.29 -9.44
C THR A 73 -12.21 11.57 -7.94
N LYS A 74 -13.45 11.62 -7.43
CA LYS A 74 -13.75 11.74 -5.99
C LYS A 74 -13.34 10.49 -5.20
N GLY A 75 -13.30 9.31 -5.81
CA GLY A 75 -12.87 8.05 -5.18
C GLY A 75 -11.40 8.05 -4.74
N ILE A 76 -10.56 8.91 -5.34
CA ILE A 76 -9.17 9.11 -4.92
C ILE A 76 -9.07 9.60 -3.47
N ILE A 77 -10.11 10.22 -2.91
CA ILE A 77 -10.13 10.67 -1.51
C ILE A 77 -9.84 9.51 -0.55
N LEU A 78 -10.26 8.29 -0.89
CA LEU A 78 -10.01 7.12 -0.06
C LEU A 78 -8.51 6.81 0.08
N ALA A 79 -7.70 7.12 -0.95
CA ALA A 79 -6.25 6.98 -0.86
C ALA A 79 -5.63 7.96 0.15
N PHE A 80 -6.25 9.11 0.41
CA PHE A 80 -5.79 10.06 1.43
C PHE A 80 -5.99 9.55 2.86
N GLU A 81 -6.88 8.57 3.08
CA GLU A 81 -7.02 7.92 4.38
C GLU A 81 -5.78 7.08 4.77
N SER A 82 -4.86 6.84 3.83
CA SER A 82 -3.56 6.23 4.13
C SER A 82 -2.57 7.19 4.79
N LEU A 83 -2.80 8.51 4.76
CA LEU A 83 -1.86 9.51 5.29
C LEU A 83 -1.54 9.33 6.79
N PRO A 84 -2.52 9.11 7.69
CA PRO A 84 -2.22 8.86 9.11
C PRO A 84 -1.35 7.62 9.31
N LEU A 85 -1.57 6.57 8.51
CA LEU A 85 -0.80 5.33 8.58
C LEU A 85 0.63 5.52 8.08
N LEU A 86 0.82 6.33 7.04
CA LEU A 86 2.14 6.75 6.58
C LEU A 86 2.87 7.57 7.65
N ILE A 87 2.18 8.47 8.35
CA ILE A 87 2.78 9.22 9.48
C ILE A 87 3.24 8.27 10.58
N VAL A 88 2.45 7.24 10.92
CA VAL A 88 2.84 6.21 11.89
C VAL A 88 4.06 5.43 11.40
N LEU A 89 4.10 5.03 10.12
CA LEU A 89 5.26 4.37 9.52
C LEU A 89 6.53 5.23 9.68
N PHE A 90 6.43 6.52 9.37
CA PHE A 90 7.54 7.46 9.49
C PHE A 90 7.91 7.82 10.93
N SER A 91 7.02 7.60 11.91
CA SER A 91 7.37 7.80 13.32
C SER A 91 8.46 6.82 13.81
N GLY A 92 8.58 5.66 13.16
CA GLY A 92 9.61 4.66 13.43
C GLY A 92 10.97 4.96 12.79
N LEU A 93 11.10 6.04 12.01
CA LEU A 93 12.38 6.48 11.45
C LEU A 93 13.38 6.76 12.58
N ILE A 94 14.59 6.21 12.47
CA ILE A 94 15.69 6.59 13.35
C ILE A 94 15.94 8.08 13.18
N LYS A 95 15.55 8.87 14.19
CA LYS A 95 15.92 10.28 14.34
C LYS A 95 17.43 10.33 14.57
N ASN A 96 18.20 10.48 13.50
CA ASN A 96 19.57 10.97 13.61
C ASN A 96 19.50 12.44 14.03
N TYR A 97 19.51 12.68 15.34
CA TYR A 97 20.00 13.94 15.92
C TYR A 97 21.45 13.73 16.34
#